data_AF-A0AAP5N0I6-F1
#
_entry.id   AF-A0AAP5N0I6-F1
#
_cell.length_a   1.000
_cell.length_b   1.000
_cell.length_c   1.000
_cell.angle_alpha   90.00
_cell.angle_beta   90.00
_cell.angle_gamma   90.00
#
_symmetry.space_group_name_H-M   'P 1'
#
loop_
_entity.id
_entity.type
_entity.pdbx_description
1 polymer ?
#
loop_
_entity_poly.entity_id
_entity_poly.type
_entity_poly.pdbx_seq_one_letter_code
_entity_poly.pdbx_strand_id
1 'polypeptide(L)'
;MYYGQSYLIKSAALFKQGYYEKAKQYIEGYEDLSWFEVLDEQGKKEVEKFRLWAKANTYCIELLLGNVSVLDEYTNYLAEHPNEIPTGLARIMEAANAHGFSIEHILERFPEFSTDNNKVEIVRIEQHFRFHYQKAIYAFNQQHFAEGLETLLYCLSLSISNKEHSETVLCAAQLLQYLNYASDSQKEQFANIMKGVLKGEN
;
A
#
# COMPACT_ATOMS: atom_id res chain seq x y z
N MET A 1 9.14 6.26 -26.14
CA MET A 1 8.10 5.60 -25.31
C MET A 1 8.57 4.28 -24.70
N TYR A 2 9.09 3.30 -25.47
CA TYR A 2 9.57 2.01 -24.93
C TYR A 2 10.69 2.11 -23.87
N TYR A 3 11.57 3.11 -23.98
CA TYR A 3 12.64 3.34 -23.02
C TYR A 3 12.09 3.73 -21.64
N GLY A 4 11.23 4.74 -21.55
CA GLY A 4 10.58 5.10 -20.29
C GLY A 4 9.79 3.93 -19.68
N GLN A 5 9.10 3.15 -20.52
CA GLN A 5 8.38 1.95 -20.07
C GLN A 5 9.31 0.87 -19.48
N SER A 6 10.48 0.64 -20.08
CA SER A 6 11.43 -0.37 -19.58
C SER A 6 12.01 0.02 -18.22
N TYR A 7 12.36 1.30 -18.05
CA TYR A 7 12.80 1.84 -16.76
C TYR A 7 11.68 1.77 -15.71
N LEU A 8 10.46 2.17 -16.07
CA LEU A 8 9.29 2.08 -15.18
C LEU A 8 9.05 0.65 -14.69
N ILE A 9 8.96 -0.32 -15.60
CA ILE A 9 8.72 -1.73 -15.24
C ILE A 9 9.86 -2.28 -14.36
N LYS A 10 11.10 -1.93 -14.68
CA LYS A 10 12.27 -2.38 -13.90
C LYS A 10 12.29 -1.76 -12.50
N SER A 11 11.98 -0.47 -12.38
CA SER A 11 11.84 0.21 -11.09
C SER A 11 10.74 -0.45 -10.25
N ALA A 12 9.58 -0.74 -10.85
CA ALA A 12 8.46 -1.38 -10.17
C ALA A 12 8.80 -2.81 -9.70
N ALA A 13 9.53 -3.58 -10.50
CA ALA A 13 9.97 -4.92 -10.13
C ALA A 13 10.95 -4.90 -8.94
N LEU A 14 11.95 -4.02 -8.97
CA LEU A 14 12.91 -3.83 -7.86
C LEU A 14 12.21 -3.33 -6.60
N PHE A 15 11.27 -2.41 -6.77
CA PHE A 15 10.42 -1.89 -5.71
C PHE A 15 9.63 -3.01 -5.03
N LYS A 16 8.96 -3.89 -5.80
CA LYS A 16 8.20 -5.03 -5.24
C LYS A 16 9.09 -6.04 -4.51
N GLN A 17 10.39 -6.09 -4.83
CA GLN A 17 11.37 -6.93 -4.15
C GLN A 17 12.02 -6.26 -2.92
N GLY A 18 11.65 -5.01 -2.60
CA GLY A 18 12.24 -4.26 -1.48
C GLY A 18 13.61 -3.64 -1.78
N TYR A 19 14.10 -3.70 -3.03
CA TYR A 19 15.36 -3.07 -3.43
C TYR A 19 15.15 -1.59 -3.77
N TYR A 20 14.74 -0.79 -2.78
CA TYR A 20 14.31 0.60 -2.98
C TYR A 20 15.40 1.51 -3.56
N GLU A 21 16.64 1.42 -3.07
CA GLU A 21 17.75 2.20 -3.62
C GLU A 21 18.01 1.88 -5.10
N LYS A 22 17.94 0.60 -5.48
CA LYS A 22 18.07 0.21 -6.89
C LYS A 22 16.89 0.69 -7.70
N ALA A 23 15.67 0.60 -7.16
CA ALA A 23 14.48 1.11 -7.85
C ALA A 23 14.58 2.61 -8.12
N LYS A 24 15.08 3.41 -7.16
CA LYS A 24 15.32 4.85 -7.29
C LYS A 24 16.22 5.18 -8.48
N GLN A 25 17.33 4.46 -8.65
CA GLN A 25 18.23 4.63 -9.80
C GLN A 25 17.52 4.42 -11.15
N TYR A 26 16.51 3.55 -11.22
CA TYR A 26 15.70 3.39 -12.43
C TYR A 26 14.62 4.47 -12.56
N ILE A 27 14.17 5.08 -11.46
CA ILE A 27 13.25 6.23 -11.54
C ILE A 27 13.92 7.42 -12.21
N GLU A 28 15.16 7.73 -11.80
CA GLU A 28 15.97 8.80 -12.39
C GLU A 28 16.11 8.64 -13.91
N GLY A 29 16.14 7.41 -14.41
CA GLY A 29 16.23 7.11 -15.85
C GLY A 29 14.97 7.39 -16.68
N TYR A 30 13.80 7.54 -16.05
CA TYR A 30 12.57 7.95 -16.74
C TYR A 30 12.00 9.29 -16.26
N GLU A 31 12.58 9.90 -15.23
CA GLU A 31 12.17 11.21 -14.70
C GLU A 31 12.33 12.33 -15.74
N ASP A 32 13.44 12.30 -16.49
CA ASP A 32 13.67 13.22 -17.58
C ASP A 32 13.96 12.49 -18.89
N LEU A 33 12.94 12.49 -19.76
CA LEU A 33 13.01 11.96 -21.12
C LEU A 33 13.00 13.08 -22.16
N SER A 34 13.23 14.33 -21.76
CA SER A 34 13.24 15.50 -22.66
C SER A 34 14.37 15.49 -23.68
N TRP A 35 15.42 14.70 -23.42
CA TRP A 35 16.57 14.54 -24.31
C TRP A 35 16.27 13.74 -25.59
N PHE A 36 15.12 13.07 -25.70
CA PHE A 36 14.76 12.37 -26.94
C PHE A 36 14.57 13.36 -28.10
N GLU A 37 15.45 13.27 -29.11
CA GLU A 37 15.36 14.09 -30.31
C GLU A 37 14.08 13.73 -31.09
N VAL A 38 13.27 14.76 -31.40
CA VAL A 38 11.95 14.68 -32.07
C VAL A 38 10.81 14.18 -31.16
N LEU A 39 10.36 15.07 -30.26
CA LEU A 39 9.07 14.91 -29.58
C LEU A 39 7.99 15.70 -30.33
N ASP A 40 7.09 14.98 -30.99
CA ASP A 40 5.80 15.55 -31.38
C ASP A 40 4.96 15.87 -30.13
N GLU A 41 3.78 16.49 -30.32
CA GLU A 41 2.93 16.85 -29.19
C GLU A 41 2.50 15.64 -28.34
N GLN A 42 2.40 14.45 -28.95
CA GLN A 42 2.12 13.23 -28.21
C GLN A 42 3.33 12.79 -27.38
N GLY A 43 4.54 12.85 -27.94
CA GLY A 43 5.79 12.58 -27.25
C GLY A 43 5.97 13.46 -26.02
N LYS A 44 5.71 14.77 -26.13
CA LYS A 44 5.79 15.70 -24.99
C LYS A 44 4.82 15.34 -23.86
N LYS A 45 3.58 14.94 -24.19
CA LYS A 45 2.59 14.47 -23.21
C LYS A 45 3.05 13.21 -22.49
N GLU A 46 3.67 12.28 -23.21
CA GLU A 46 4.22 11.06 -22.60
C GLU A 46 5.40 11.37 -21.67
N VAL A 47 6.31 12.28 -22.07
CA VAL A 47 7.41 12.72 -21.20
C VAL A 47 6.87 13.33 -19.90
N GLU A 48 5.86 14.19 -19.99
CA GLU A 48 5.27 14.79 -18.79
C GLU A 48 4.58 13.75 -17.90
N LYS A 49 3.93 12.75 -18.49
CA LYS A 49 3.36 11.63 -17.76
C LYS A 49 4.41 10.82 -16.99
N PHE A 50 5.54 10.51 -17.63
CA PHE A 50 6.66 9.83 -16.97
C PHE A 50 7.25 10.66 -15.84
N ARG A 51 7.36 11.99 -16.02
CA ARG A 51 7.82 12.91 -14.99
C ARG A 51 6.89 12.91 -13.76
N LEU A 52 5.57 12.94 -13.95
CA LEU A 52 4.60 12.82 -12.86
C LEU A 52 4.72 11.48 -12.12
N TRP A 53 4.83 10.38 -12.86
CA TRP A 53 5.05 9.06 -12.27
C TRP A 53 6.38 8.95 -11.53
N ALA A 54 7.44 9.59 -12.03
CA ALA A 54 8.74 9.60 -11.37
C ALA A 54 8.63 10.31 -10.04
N LYS A 55 8.01 11.49 -10.01
CA LYS A 55 7.76 12.26 -8.79
C LYS A 55 7.01 11.44 -7.73
N ALA A 56 5.88 10.84 -8.09
CA ALA A 56 5.10 10.01 -7.17
C ALA A 56 5.87 8.80 -6.63
N ASN A 57 6.60 8.10 -7.51
CA ASN A 57 7.37 6.93 -7.13
C ASN A 57 8.60 7.28 -6.28
N THR A 58 9.24 8.42 -6.53
CA THR A 58 10.35 8.93 -5.71
C THR A 58 9.86 9.22 -4.29
N TYR A 59 8.74 9.94 -4.13
CA TYR A 59 8.18 10.18 -2.79
C TYR A 59 7.91 8.89 -2.01
N CYS A 60 7.32 7.90 -2.68
CA CYS A 60 7.07 6.59 -2.09
C CYS A 60 8.36 5.89 -1.65
N ILE A 61 9.39 5.87 -2.49
CA ILE A 61 10.69 5.26 -2.17
C ILE A 61 11.38 5.99 -1.01
N GLU A 62 11.43 7.32 -1.04
CA GLU A 62 12.05 8.13 0.01
C GLU A 62 11.43 7.84 1.37
N LEU A 63 10.08 7.79 1.45
CA LEU A 63 9.40 7.43 2.69
C LEU A 63 9.71 6.01 3.15
N LEU A 64 9.72 5.03 2.25
CA LEU A 64 10.04 3.65 2.59
C LEU A 64 11.50 3.48 3.03
N LEU A 65 12.40 4.33 2.55
CA LEU A 65 13.79 4.44 3.02
C LEU A 65 13.93 5.20 4.35
N GLY A 66 12.85 5.77 4.88
CA GLY A 66 12.82 6.46 6.17
C GLY A 66 13.04 7.96 6.08
N ASN A 67 13.08 8.53 4.88
CA ASN A 67 13.16 9.98 4.70
C ASN A 67 11.78 10.62 4.90
N VAL A 68 11.43 10.89 6.16
CA VAL A 68 10.12 11.46 6.53
C VAL A 68 9.96 12.91 6.05
N SER A 69 11.03 13.61 5.65
CA SER A 69 10.93 15.01 5.23
C SER A 69 10.09 15.22 3.97
N VAL A 70 9.87 14.17 3.18
CA VAL A 70 9.04 14.25 1.96
C VAL A 70 7.54 14.05 2.23
N LEU A 71 7.15 13.72 3.47
CA LEU A 71 5.77 13.32 3.80
C LEU A 71 4.74 14.40 3.45
N ASP A 72 5.01 15.65 3.81
CA ASP A 72 4.10 16.76 3.54
C ASP A 72 3.95 17.04 2.04
N GLU A 73 5.06 17.01 1.29
CA GLU A 73 5.03 17.17 -0.15
C GLU A 73 4.29 16.04 -0.84
N TYR A 74 4.50 14.80 -0.40
CA TYR A 74 3.80 13.65 -0.96
C TYR A 74 2.29 13.74 -0.67
N THR A 75 1.93 14.14 0.54
CA THR A 75 0.53 14.34 0.93
C THR A 75 -0.13 15.43 0.08
N ASN A 76 0.56 16.54 -0.17
CA ASN A 76 0.08 17.59 -1.08
C ASN A 76 -0.09 17.06 -2.50
N TYR A 77 0.86 16.29 -3.00
CA TYR A 77 0.75 15.63 -4.30
C TYR A 77 -0.49 14.72 -4.38
N LEU A 78 -0.77 13.91 -3.35
CA LEU A 78 -1.95 13.04 -3.32
C LEU A 78 -3.26 13.85 -3.32
N ALA A 79 -3.31 14.98 -2.64
CA ALA A 79 -4.48 15.86 -2.66
C ALA A 79 -4.77 16.45 -4.06
N GLU A 80 -3.74 16.65 -4.87
CA GLU A 80 -3.87 17.09 -6.28
C GLU A 80 -4.21 15.93 -7.23
N HIS A 81 -4.01 14.67 -6.80
CA HIS A 81 -4.18 13.46 -7.62
C HIS A 81 -5.10 12.43 -6.93
N PRO A 82 -6.42 12.67 -6.85
CA PRO A 82 -7.33 11.85 -6.04
C PRO A 82 -7.34 10.35 -6.36
N ASN A 83 -7.07 9.98 -7.61
CA ASN A 83 -7.00 8.58 -8.03
C ASN A 83 -5.81 7.82 -7.41
N GLU A 84 -4.77 8.53 -6.97
CA GLU A 84 -3.56 7.97 -6.37
C GLU A 84 -3.68 7.85 -4.84
N ILE A 85 -4.68 8.50 -4.21
CA ILE A 85 -4.83 8.56 -2.75
C ILE A 85 -4.85 7.16 -2.11
N PRO A 86 -5.64 6.17 -2.56
CA PRO A 86 -5.66 4.85 -1.92
C PRO A 86 -4.29 4.18 -1.89
N THR A 87 -3.61 4.20 -3.04
CA THR A 87 -2.27 3.61 -3.17
C THR A 87 -1.27 4.39 -2.32
N GLY A 88 -1.27 5.72 -2.41
CA GLY A 88 -0.36 6.58 -1.67
C GLY A 88 -0.51 6.48 -0.15
N LEU A 89 -1.74 6.45 0.36
CA LEU A 89 -1.99 6.28 1.79
C LEU A 89 -1.50 4.93 2.30
N ALA A 90 -1.72 3.84 1.55
CA ALA A 90 -1.17 2.53 1.92
C ALA A 90 0.36 2.56 2.04
N ARG A 91 1.05 3.35 1.21
CA ARG A 91 2.51 3.53 1.25
C ARG A 91 2.98 4.39 2.41
N ILE A 92 2.30 5.51 2.65
CA ILE A 92 2.57 6.37 3.81
C ILE A 92 2.43 5.56 5.09
N MET A 93 1.37 4.76 5.20
CA MET A 93 1.12 3.91 6.36
C MET A 93 2.14 2.76 6.49
N GLU A 94 2.55 2.15 5.38
CA GLU A 94 3.64 1.17 5.35
C GLU A 94 4.96 1.76 5.87
N ALA A 95 5.32 2.95 5.41
CA ALA A 95 6.50 3.67 5.88
C ALA A 95 6.38 4.07 7.37
N ALA A 96 5.21 4.55 7.79
CA ALA A 96 4.92 4.88 9.18
C ALA A 96 5.11 3.68 10.11
N ASN A 97 4.63 2.51 9.69
CA ASN A 97 4.82 1.26 10.41
C ASN A 97 6.29 0.83 10.49
N ALA A 98 7.04 1.01 9.41
CA ALA A 98 8.46 0.62 9.36
C ALA A 98 9.36 1.54 10.19
N HIS A 99 9.06 2.83 10.25
CA HIS A 99 9.94 3.86 10.82
C HIS A 99 9.38 4.51 12.10
N GLY A 100 8.17 4.13 12.53
CA GLY A 100 7.60 4.53 13.81
C GLY A 100 7.16 5.99 13.90
N PHE A 101 6.70 6.59 12.79
CA PHE A 101 6.17 7.95 12.77
C PHE A 101 4.63 7.97 12.69
N SER A 102 4.04 9.04 13.21
CA SER A 102 2.58 9.25 13.26
C SER A 102 2.05 9.85 11.95
N ILE A 103 0.89 9.38 11.51
CA ILE A 103 0.20 9.85 10.29
C ILE A 103 -1.24 10.31 10.55
N GLU A 104 -1.64 10.51 11.80
CA GLU A 104 -3.02 10.94 12.16
C GLU A 104 -3.44 12.20 11.39
N HIS A 105 -2.57 13.21 11.34
CA HIS A 105 -2.81 14.45 10.58
C HIS A 105 -3.02 14.24 9.07
N ILE A 106 -2.47 13.14 8.51
CA ILE A 106 -2.66 12.76 7.12
C ILE A 106 -4.01 12.06 6.94
N LEU A 107 -4.36 11.16 7.86
CA LEU A 107 -5.64 10.45 7.83
C LEU A 107 -6.83 11.41 7.98
N GLU A 108 -6.68 12.46 8.80
CA GLU A 108 -7.68 13.54 8.94
C GLU A 108 -7.91 14.31 7.64
N ARG A 109 -6.92 14.36 6.75
CA ARG A 109 -7.02 15.04 5.44
C ARG A 109 -7.76 14.21 4.39
N PHE A 110 -7.86 12.89 4.58
CA PHE A 110 -8.47 11.96 3.62
C PHE A 110 -9.52 11.05 4.29
N PRO A 111 -10.58 11.62 4.91
CA PRO A 111 -11.52 10.87 5.75
C PRO A 111 -12.31 9.80 4.96
N GLU A 112 -12.58 10.03 3.68
CA GLU A 112 -13.29 9.09 2.80
C GLU A 112 -12.52 7.78 2.54
N PHE A 113 -11.20 7.79 2.72
CA PHE A 113 -10.36 6.59 2.63
C PHE A 113 -10.02 6.00 4.00
N SER A 114 -10.25 6.77 5.08
CA SER A 114 -10.17 6.27 6.45
C SER A 114 -11.39 5.41 6.84
N THR A 115 -12.53 5.61 6.16
CA THR A 115 -13.82 5.00 6.46
C THR A 115 -14.15 3.88 5.46
N ASP A 116 -14.64 2.76 6.01
CA ASP A 116 -14.76 1.43 5.40
C ASP A 116 -15.84 1.29 4.29
N ASN A 117 -16.11 2.38 3.57
CA ASN A 117 -17.13 2.41 2.53
C ASN A 117 -16.46 2.33 1.16
N ASN A 118 -16.41 1.14 0.55
CA ASN A 118 -16.82 0.98 -0.85
C ASN A 118 -16.80 -0.47 -1.35
N LYS A 119 -17.71 -0.76 -2.28
CA LYS A 119 -17.69 -1.96 -3.12
C LYS A 119 -16.37 -2.02 -3.89
N VAL A 120 -15.60 -3.08 -3.66
CA VAL A 120 -14.26 -3.26 -4.23
C VAL A 120 -14.36 -4.04 -5.54
N GLU A 121 -13.90 -3.45 -6.65
CA GLU A 121 -13.66 -4.17 -7.91
C GLU A 121 -12.41 -5.05 -7.81
N ILE A 122 -12.30 -6.13 -8.61
CA ILE A 122 -11.20 -7.13 -8.50
C ILE A 122 -9.80 -6.50 -8.50
N VAL A 123 -9.52 -5.53 -9.37
CA VAL A 123 -8.20 -4.85 -9.43
C VAL A 123 -7.90 -4.05 -8.15
N ARG A 124 -8.94 -3.62 -7.44
CA ARG A 124 -8.83 -2.90 -6.17
C ARG A 124 -8.68 -3.83 -4.99
N ILE A 125 -8.88 -5.15 -5.12
CA ILE A 125 -8.83 -6.08 -3.98
C ILE A 125 -7.43 -6.17 -3.38
N GLU A 126 -6.37 -6.32 -4.18
CA GLU A 126 -4.97 -6.35 -3.67
C GLU A 126 -4.64 -5.03 -2.95
N GLN A 127 -5.01 -3.90 -3.55
CA GLN A 127 -4.77 -2.57 -2.97
C GLN A 127 -5.55 -2.37 -1.67
N HIS A 128 -6.81 -2.82 -1.65
CA HIS A 128 -7.70 -2.77 -0.51
C HIS A 128 -7.16 -3.64 0.63
N PHE A 129 -6.81 -4.89 0.35
CA PHE A 129 -6.16 -5.77 1.32
C PHE A 129 -4.90 -5.11 1.89
N ARG A 130 -4.00 -4.59 1.05
CA ARG A 130 -2.77 -3.96 1.50
C ARG A 130 -3.01 -2.75 2.39
N PHE A 131 -3.96 -1.89 2.03
CA PHE A 131 -4.33 -0.73 2.83
C PHE A 131 -4.83 -1.16 4.22
N HIS A 132 -5.82 -2.05 4.28
CA HIS A 132 -6.37 -2.52 5.55
C HIS A 132 -5.35 -3.31 6.39
N TYR A 133 -4.49 -4.09 5.74
CA TYR A 133 -3.41 -4.78 6.42
C TYR A 133 -2.45 -3.78 7.09
N GLN A 134 -1.98 -2.76 6.35
CA GLN A 134 -1.14 -1.72 6.94
C GLN A 134 -1.85 -0.92 8.04
N LYS A 135 -3.18 -0.71 7.92
CA LYS A 135 -4.00 -0.09 8.95
C LYS A 135 -4.04 -0.92 10.23
N ALA A 136 -4.17 -2.23 10.11
CA ALA A 136 -4.11 -3.14 11.25
C ALA A 136 -2.75 -3.07 11.95
N ILE A 137 -1.64 -3.09 11.19
CA ILE A 137 -0.29 -2.96 11.75
C ILE A 137 -0.10 -1.60 12.44
N TYR A 138 -0.60 -0.53 11.82
CA TYR A 138 -0.53 0.80 12.41
C TYR A 138 -1.31 0.88 13.72
N ALA A 139 -2.53 0.33 13.77
CA ALA A 139 -3.31 0.24 15.00
C ALA A 139 -2.55 -0.55 16.10
N PHE A 140 -1.85 -1.63 15.75
CA PHE A 140 -1.02 -2.36 16.72
C PHE A 140 0.16 -1.53 17.25
N ASN A 141 0.84 -0.79 16.37
CA ASN A 141 1.94 0.10 16.77
C ASN A 141 1.45 1.20 17.73
N GLN A 142 0.22 1.68 17.53
CA GLN A 142 -0.46 2.65 18.39
C GLN A 142 -1.15 2.01 19.61
N GLN A 143 -1.00 0.70 19.84
CA GLN A 143 -1.63 -0.07 20.92
C GLN A 143 -3.17 -0.11 20.87
N HIS A 144 -3.78 0.23 19.73
CA HIS A 144 -5.21 0.07 19.45
C HIS A 144 -5.52 -1.37 19.04
N PHE A 145 -5.24 -2.34 19.92
CA PHE A 145 -5.28 -3.77 19.59
C PHE A 145 -6.65 -4.26 19.12
N ALA A 146 -7.74 -3.76 19.72
CA ALA A 146 -9.09 -4.18 19.34
C ALA A 146 -9.40 -3.81 17.88
N GLU A 147 -9.11 -2.57 17.48
CA GLU A 147 -9.29 -2.08 16.10
C GLU A 147 -8.38 -2.82 15.12
N GLY A 148 -7.11 -3.01 15.49
CA GLY A 148 -6.15 -3.73 14.65
C GLY A 148 -6.57 -5.17 14.40
N LEU A 149 -7.07 -5.87 15.43
CA LEU A 149 -7.56 -7.24 15.31
C LEU A 149 -8.83 -7.34 14.47
N GLU A 150 -9.77 -6.41 14.63
CA GLU A 150 -10.98 -6.35 13.81
C GLU A 150 -10.64 -6.15 12.33
N THR A 151 -9.76 -5.20 12.04
CA THR A 151 -9.27 -4.93 10.68
C THR A 151 -8.54 -6.15 10.10
N LEU A 152 -7.75 -6.85 10.91
CA LEU A 152 -7.00 -8.03 10.47
C LEU A 152 -7.90 -9.25 10.21
N LEU A 153 -8.99 -9.41 10.98
CA LEU A 153 -10.03 -10.42 10.73
C LEU A 153 -10.78 -10.16 9.42
N TYR A 154 -11.02 -8.88 9.12
CA TYR A 154 -11.55 -8.46 7.82
C TYR A 154 -10.59 -8.85 6.69
N CYS A 155 -9.30 -8.51 6.81
CA CYS A 155 -8.27 -8.89 5.83
C CYS A 155 -8.20 -10.41 5.63
N LEU A 156 -8.22 -11.20 6.71
CA LEU A 156 -8.22 -12.66 6.63
C LEU A 156 -9.44 -13.19 5.85
N SER A 157 -10.62 -12.65 6.11
CA SER A 157 -11.85 -13.05 5.42
C SER A 157 -11.79 -12.70 3.94
N LEU A 158 -11.23 -11.53 3.62
CA LEU A 158 -11.02 -11.06 2.26
C LEU A 158 -10.01 -11.96 1.51
N SER A 159 -8.87 -12.30 2.10
CA SER A 159 -7.84 -13.12 1.45
C SER A 159 -8.35 -14.54 1.17
N ILE A 160 -9.09 -15.15 2.10
CA ILE A 160 -9.70 -16.47 1.91
C ILE A 160 -10.72 -16.44 0.76
N SER A 161 -11.59 -15.42 0.74
CA SER A 161 -12.62 -15.28 -0.30
C SER A 161 -12.01 -15.13 -1.70
N ASN A 162 -10.83 -14.52 -1.79
CA ASN A 162 -10.10 -14.32 -3.04
C ASN A 162 -9.08 -15.42 -3.35
N LYS A 163 -8.96 -16.45 -2.50
CA LYS A 163 -7.99 -17.56 -2.63
C LYS A 163 -6.52 -17.09 -2.61
N GLU A 164 -6.25 -15.99 -1.92
CA GLU A 164 -4.90 -15.46 -1.72
C GLU A 164 -4.24 -16.16 -0.53
N HIS A 165 -3.58 -17.29 -0.80
CA HIS A 165 -3.01 -18.15 0.25
C HIS A 165 -1.89 -17.48 1.04
N SER A 166 -1.04 -16.69 0.36
CA SER A 166 0.09 -16.01 1.02
C SER A 166 -0.39 -14.96 2.02
N GLU A 167 -1.38 -14.15 1.63
CA GLU A 167 -2.06 -13.16 2.46
C GLU A 167 -2.82 -13.80 3.62
N THR A 168 -3.47 -14.94 3.38
CA THR A 168 -4.18 -15.70 4.42
C THR A 168 -3.22 -16.18 5.51
N VAL A 169 -2.08 -16.75 5.13
CA VAL A 169 -1.05 -17.19 6.09
C VAL A 169 -0.50 -15.99 6.87
N LEU A 170 -0.25 -14.87 6.18
CA LEU A 170 0.25 -13.65 6.81
C LEU A 170 -0.74 -13.11 7.85
N CYS A 171 -2.02 -12.97 7.51
CA CYS A 171 -3.05 -12.53 8.44
C CYS A 171 -3.22 -13.48 9.63
N ALA A 172 -3.22 -14.79 9.40
CA ALA A 172 -3.34 -15.78 10.46
C ALA A 172 -2.15 -15.73 11.42
N ALA A 173 -0.92 -15.63 10.90
CA ALA A 173 0.29 -15.50 11.73
C ALA A 173 0.24 -14.23 12.59
N GLN A 174 -0.19 -13.11 11.99
CA GLN A 174 -0.32 -11.84 12.70
C GLN A 174 -1.42 -11.91 13.77
N LEU A 175 -2.57 -12.54 13.50
CA LEU A 175 -3.64 -12.74 14.49
C LEU A 175 -3.17 -13.58 15.68
N LEU A 176 -2.39 -14.63 15.42
CA LEU A 176 -1.80 -15.47 16.46
C LEU A 176 -0.84 -14.68 17.36
N GLN A 177 -0.05 -13.76 16.78
CA GLN A 177 0.86 -12.90 17.55
C GLN A 177 0.11 -12.01 18.55
N TYR A 178 -1.07 -11.50 18.18
CA TYR A 178 -1.85 -10.58 19.01
C TYR A 178 -3.01 -11.25 19.76
N LEU A 179 -3.08 -12.57 19.80
CA LEU A 179 -4.20 -13.33 20.37
C LEU A 179 -4.45 -13.04 21.86
N ASN A 180 -3.40 -12.69 22.61
CA ASN A 180 -3.50 -12.32 24.03
C ASN A 180 -4.26 -11.02 24.26
N TYR A 181 -4.32 -10.14 23.26
CA TYR A 181 -5.06 -8.87 23.30
C TYR A 181 -6.47 -8.99 22.72
N ALA A 182 -6.80 -10.13 22.12
CA ALA A 182 -8.08 -10.35 21.48
C ALA A 182 -9.21 -10.57 22.48
N SER A 183 -10.37 -9.98 22.20
CA SER A 183 -11.61 -10.28 22.92
C SER A 183 -12.07 -11.71 22.62
N ASP A 184 -12.93 -12.27 23.47
CA ASP A 184 -13.47 -13.60 23.25
C ASP A 184 -14.27 -13.70 21.93
N SER A 185 -14.97 -12.62 21.57
CA SER A 185 -15.69 -12.52 20.29
C SER A 185 -14.72 -12.56 19.10
N GLN A 186 -13.60 -11.85 19.16
CA GLN A 186 -12.58 -11.86 18.10
C GLN A 186 -11.90 -13.23 17.98
N LYS A 187 -11.61 -13.89 19.11
CA LYS A 187 -11.07 -15.26 19.13
C LYS A 187 -12.05 -16.26 18.52
N GLU A 188 -13.34 -16.14 18.85
CA GLU A 188 -14.39 -16.97 18.27
C GLU A 188 -14.52 -16.74 16.76
N GLN A 189 -14.52 -15.49 16.32
CA GLN A 189 -14.57 -15.13 14.90
C GLN A 189 -13.37 -15.73 14.15
N PHE A 190 -12.15 -15.57 14.67
CA PHE A 190 -10.96 -16.17 14.08
C PHE A 190 -11.09 -17.69 13.97
N ALA A 191 -11.50 -18.37 15.05
CA ALA A 191 -11.69 -19.81 15.06
C ALA A 191 -12.75 -20.26 14.04
N ASN A 192 -13.84 -19.52 13.90
CA ASN A 192 -14.90 -19.82 12.93
C ASN A 192 -14.42 -19.66 11.49
N ILE A 193 -13.65 -18.61 11.19
CA ILE A 193 -13.02 -18.41 9.87
C ILE A 193 -12.09 -19.59 9.55
N MET A 194 -11.20 -19.95 10.46
CA MET A 194 -10.24 -21.05 10.24
C MET A 194 -10.92 -22.42 10.11
N LYS A 195 -11.99 -22.69 10.87
CA LYS A 195 -12.82 -23.89 10.68
C LYS A 195 -13.49 -23.94 9.31
N GLY A 196 -13.87 -22.78 8.76
CA GLY A 196 -14.42 -22.67 7.41
C GLY A 196 -13.41 -23.13 6.35
N VAL A 197 -12.14 -22.72 6.49
CA VAL A 197 -11.04 -23.15 5.60
C VAL A 197 -10.90 -24.67 5.59
N LEU A 198 -10.83 -25.29 6.77
CA LEU A 198 -10.70 -26.76 6.90
C LEU A 198 -11.86 -27.55 6.25
N LYS A 199 -13.07 -26.99 6.21
CA LYS A 199 -14.23 -27.64 5.60
C LYS A 199 -14.26 -27.53 4.07
N GLY A 200 -13.61 -26.51 3.51
CA GLY A 200 -13.54 -26.28 2.05
C GLY A 200 -12.43 -27.05 1.34
N GLU A 201 -11.57 -27.76 2.08
CA GLU A 201 -10.48 -28.59 1.54
C GLU A 201 -10.90 -30.06 1.26
N ASN A 202 -12.16 -30.43 1.51
CA ASN A 202 -12.77 -31.73 1.19
C ASN A 202 -13.72 -31.62 -0.02
#